data_AF-A0A3M2TAU2-F1
#
_entry.id   AF-A0A3M2TAU2-F1
#
_cell.length_a   1.000
_cell.length_b   1.000
_cell.length_c   1.000
_cell.angle_alpha   90.00
_cell.angle_beta   90.00
_cell.angle_gamma   90.00
#
_symmetry.space_group_name_H-M   'P 1'
#
loop_
_entity.id
_entity.type
_entity.pdbx_description
1 polymer ?
#
loop_
_entity_poly.entity_id
_entity_poly.type
_entity_poly.pdbx_seq_one_letter_code
_entity_poly.pdbx_strand_id
1 'polypeptide(L)'
;MAVALNRRSVLITGCSPGGIGHSLAREFHRNGLRVFATARDARSIQDLEAGGIETLSLVVDDSASVKECYAEVERRLGEGGLDYLVNNA
;
A
#
# COMPACT_ATOMS: atom_id res chain seq x y z
N MET A 1 22.54 -18.79 -0.87
CA MET A 1 21.29 -18.12 -1.27
C MET A 1 21.07 -16.96 -0.33
N ALA A 2 20.92 -15.74 -0.85
CA ALA A 2 20.58 -14.60 0.00
C ALA A 2 19.17 -14.84 0.56
N VAL A 3 19.05 -14.98 1.87
CA VAL A 3 17.75 -14.86 2.54
C VAL A 3 17.28 -13.45 2.21
N ALA A 4 16.23 -13.31 1.41
CA ALA A 4 15.60 -12.03 1.22
C ALA A 4 15.22 -11.52 2.62
N LEU A 5 15.82 -10.41 3.07
CA LEU A 5 15.40 -9.75 4.30
C LEU A 5 13.89 -9.50 4.15
N ASN A 6 13.08 -10.22 4.92
CA ASN A 6 11.63 -10.15 4.81
C ASN A 6 11.20 -8.76 5.30
N ARG A 7 11.06 -7.82 4.36
CA ARG A 7 10.62 -6.45 4.66
C ARG A 7 9.18 -6.53 5.11
N ARG A 8 8.90 -6.08 6.34
CA ARG A 8 7.52 -5.94 6.81
C ARG A 8 6.70 -5.10 5.83
N SER A 9 5.47 -5.53 5.62
CA SER A 9 4.53 -4.99 4.65
C SER A 9 3.44 -4.15 5.32
N VAL A 10 3.00 -3.09 4.67
CA VAL A 10 1.90 -2.25 5.15
C VAL A 10 1.00 -1.83 4.00
N LEU A 11 -0.32 -1.94 4.21
CA LEU A 11 -1.32 -1.33 3.34
C LEU A 11 -1.91 -0.11 4.05
N ILE A 12 -1.99 1.01 3.33
CA ILE A 12 -2.49 2.29 3.86
C ILE A 12 -3.62 2.77 2.96
N THR A 13 -4.81 2.95 3.54
CA THR A 13 -5.94 3.55 2.83
C THR A 13 -5.88 5.08 2.84
N GLY A 14 -6.33 5.72 1.77
CA GLY A 14 -6.44 7.19 1.71
C GLY A 14 -5.11 7.93 1.60
N CYS A 15 -4.32 7.63 0.59
CA CYS A 15 -2.98 8.21 0.37
C CYS A 15 -2.95 9.43 -0.56
N SER A 16 -4.07 10.14 -0.72
CA SER A 16 -4.17 11.33 -1.58
C SER A 16 -3.08 12.37 -1.24
N PRO A 17 -2.49 13.06 -2.24
CA PRO A 17 -1.40 14.01 -2.03
C PRO A 17 -1.69 15.03 -0.92
N GLY A 18 -0.73 15.21 0.00
CA GLY A 18 -0.85 16.12 1.15
C GLY A 18 -1.63 15.56 2.36
N GLY A 19 -2.21 14.36 2.26
CA GLY A 19 -2.93 13.73 3.36
C GLY A 19 -2.05 12.99 4.39
N ILE A 20 -2.69 12.50 5.46
CA ILE A 20 -2.03 11.69 6.49
C ILE A 20 -1.52 10.37 5.89
N GLY A 21 -2.36 9.63 5.16
CA GLY A 21 -1.96 8.37 4.51
C GLY A 21 -0.78 8.54 3.56
N HIS A 22 -0.74 9.65 2.82
CA HIS A 22 0.36 10.00 1.92
C HIS A 22 1.69 10.18 2.67
N SER A 23 1.66 10.91 3.78
CA SER A 23 2.83 11.14 4.64
C SER A 23 3.29 9.85 5.30
N LEU A 24 2.36 9.02 5.77
CA LEU A 24 2.64 7.69 6.33
C LEU A 24 3.28 6.76 5.28
N ALA A 25 2.78 6.75 4.04
CA ALA A 25 3.35 5.92 2.98
C ALA A 25 4.83 6.25 2.74
N ARG A 26 5.16 7.55 2.67
CA ARG A 26 6.55 8.02 2.58
C ARG A 26 7.37 7.63 3.80
N GLU A 27 6.83 7.80 5.01
CA GLU A 27 7.54 7.45 6.26
C GLU A 27 7.85 5.96 6.36
N PHE A 28 6.85 5.09 6.17
CA PHE A 28 7.05 3.64 6.24
C PHE A 28 8.03 3.16 5.18
N HIS A 29 7.96 3.71 3.97
CA HIS A 29 8.90 3.39 2.90
C HIS A 29 10.34 3.77 3.28
N ARG A 30 10.56 4.99 3.80
CA ARG A 30 11.87 5.45 4.28
C ARG A 30 12.42 4.58 5.42
N ASN A 31 11.55 4.03 6.25
CA ASN A 31 11.91 3.09 7.32
C ASN A 31 12.08 1.64 6.84
N GLY A 32 12.09 1.39 5.53
CA GLY A 32 12.43 0.10 4.94
C GLY A 32 11.26 -0.89 4.87
N LEU A 33 10.02 -0.46 5.08
CA LEU A 33 8.85 -1.33 4.86
C LEU A 33 8.53 -1.42 3.36
N ARG A 34 7.83 -2.49 2.98
CA ARG A 34 7.15 -2.61 1.69
C ARG A 34 5.77 -1.97 1.85
N VAL A 35 5.45 -0.96 1.05
CA VAL A 35 4.25 -0.13 1.24
C VAL A 35 3.32 -0.30 0.04
N PHE A 36 2.06 -0.62 0.32
CA PHE A 36 0.93 -0.54 -0.60
C PHE A 36 0.10 0.69 -0.24
N ALA A 37 0.33 1.79 -0.95
CA ALA A 37 -0.43 3.03 -0.78
C ALA A 37 -1.68 2.97 -1.67
N THR A 38 -2.86 3.29 -1.12
CA THR A 38 -4.10 3.25 -1.89
C THR A 38 -4.82 4.59 -1.96
N ALA A 39 -5.48 4.83 -3.09
CA ALA A 39 -6.39 5.95 -3.32
C ALA A 39 -7.54 5.46 -4.22
N ARG A 40 -8.62 6.24 -4.38
CA ARG A 40 -9.72 5.85 -5.28
C ARG A 40 -9.24 5.62 -6.72
N ASP A 41 -8.28 6.44 -7.16
CA ASP A 41 -7.58 6.30 -8.42
C ASP A 41 -6.07 6.29 -8.16
N ALA A 42 -5.39 5.18 -8.41
CA ALA A 42 -3.95 5.07 -8.24
C ALA A 42 -3.17 6.14 -9.05
N ARG A 43 -3.72 6.63 -10.17
CA ARG A 43 -3.09 7.70 -10.97
C ARG A 43 -2.98 9.03 -10.21
N SER A 44 -3.79 9.22 -9.17
CA SER A 44 -3.74 10.42 -8.32
C SER A 44 -2.56 10.44 -7.34
N ILE A 45 -1.85 9.33 -7.16
CA ILE A 45 -0.73 9.15 -6.23
C ILE A 45 0.55 8.68 -6.92
N GLN A 46 0.72 9.02 -8.21
CA GLN A 46 1.89 8.67 -9.02
C GLN A 46 3.22 9.19 -8.45
N ASP A 47 3.19 10.22 -7.62
CA ASP A 47 4.39 10.73 -6.97
C ASP A 47 4.93 9.76 -5.90
N LEU A 48 4.06 8.93 -5.29
CA LEU A 48 4.48 7.82 -4.43
C LEU A 48 5.11 6.70 -5.26
N GLU A 49 4.52 6.36 -6.41
CA GLU A 49 5.08 5.37 -7.34
C GLU A 49 6.46 5.78 -7.84
N ALA A 50 6.62 7.05 -8.25
CA ALA A 50 7.91 7.62 -8.62
C ALA A 50 8.94 7.58 -7.47
N GLY A 51 8.46 7.54 -6.23
CA GLY A 51 9.26 7.35 -5.02
C GLY A 51 9.56 5.89 -4.66
N GLY A 52 9.17 4.92 -5.49
CA GLY A 52 9.41 3.49 -5.26
C GLY A 52 8.39 2.81 -4.34
N ILE A 53 7.22 3.41 -4.13
CA ILE A 53 6.11 2.84 -3.35
C ILE A 53 5.12 2.15 -4.30
N GLU A 54 4.56 1.01 -3.90
CA GLU A 54 3.53 0.35 -4.69
C GLU A 54 2.19 1.04 -4.49
N THR A 55 1.52 1.41 -5.58
CA THR A 55 0.23 2.10 -5.55
C THR A 55 -0.90 1.23 -6.09
N LEU A 56 -2.04 1.22 -5.40
CA LEU A 56 -3.24 0.45 -5.80
C LEU A 56 -4.50 1.32 -5.74
N SER A 57 -5.48 1.01 -6.57
CA SER A 57 -6.81 1.63 -6.46
C SER A 57 -7.63 0.93 -5.37
N LEU A 58 -8.32 1.71 -4.53
CA LEU A 58 -9.22 1.22 -3.51
C LEU A 58 -10.33 2.24 -3.20
N VAL A 59 -11.57 1.77 -3.24
CA VAL A 59 -12.76 2.45 -2.72
C VAL A 59 -13.22 1.65 -1.50
N VAL A 60 -12.98 2.18 -0.29
CA VAL A 60 -13.13 1.43 0.97
C VAL A 60 -14.56 1.02 1.30
N ASP A 61 -15.54 1.77 0.79
CA ASP A 61 -16.99 1.52 0.94
C ASP A 61 -17.57 0.68 -0.22
N ASP A 62 -16.73 0.21 -1.15
CA ASP A 62 -17.11 -0.72 -2.22
C ASP A 62 -16.48 -2.10 -1.97
N SER A 63 -17.35 -3.08 -1.67
CA SER A 63 -16.92 -4.46 -1.41
C SER A 63 -16.25 -5.15 -2.61
N ALA A 64 -16.57 -4.78 -3.84
CA ALA A 64 -15.88 -5.32 -5.01
C ALA A 64 -14.44 -4.77 -5.08
N SER A 65 -14.29 -3.45 -4.94
CA SER A 65 -12.98 -2.79 -4.88
C SER A 65 -12.08 -3.34 -3.76
N VAL A 66 -12.64 -3.58 -2.57
CA VAL A 66 -11.89 -4.18 -1.45
C VAL A 66 -11.39 -5.58 -1.80
N LYS A 67 -12.22 -6.42 -2.42
CA LYS A 67 -11.85 -7.80 -2.81
C LYS A 67 -10.76 -7.82 -3.89
N GLU A 68 -10.86 -6.92 -4.88
CA GLU A 68 -9.85 -6.79 -5.93
C GLU A 68 -8.50 -6.33 -5.37
N CYS A 69 -8.52 -5.33 -4.49
CA CYS A 69 -7.32 -4.86 -3.81
C CYS A 69 -6.71 -5.95 -2.92
N TYR A 70 -7.52 -6.68 -2.16
CA TYR A 70 -7.08 -7.82 -1.36
C TYR A 70 -6.41 -8.88 -2.22
N ALA A 71 -7.03 -9.32 -3.31
CA ALA A 71 -6.49 -10.36 -4.19
C ALA A 71 -5.14 -9.94 -4.79
N GLU A 72 -4.99 -8.67 -5.17
CA GLU A 72 -3.73 -8.16 -5.69
C GLU A 72 -2.63 -8.11 -4.62
N VAL A 73 -2.96 -7.69 -3.40
CA VAL A 73 -2.02 -7.65 -2.26
C VAL A 73 -1.61 -9.06 -1.84
N GLU A 74 -2.56 -9.99 -1.76
CA GLU A 74 -2.33 -11.40 -1.46
C GLU A 74 -1.40 -12.04 -2.50
N ARG A 75 -1.69 -11.84 -3.80
CA ARG A 75 -0.84 -12.33 -4.90
C ARG A 75 0.59 -11.79 -4.81
N ARG A 76 0.75 -10.53 -4.37
CA ARG A 76 2.06 -9.87 -4.25
C ARG A 76 2.85 -10.29 -3.02
N LEU A 77 2.18 -10.68 -1.93
CA LEU A 77 2.81 -11.07 -0.67
C LEU A 77 3.02 -12.59 -0.55
N GLY A 78 2.23 -13.39 -1.27
CA GLY A 78 2.27 -14.84 -1.17
C GLY A 78 2.02 -15.32 0.27
N GLU A 79 2.73 -16.36 0.69
CA GLU A 79 2.57 -16.95 2.02
C GLU A 79 2.95 -16.02 3.18
N GLY A 80 3.66 -14.92 2.92
CA GLY A 80 4.11 -13.98 3.95
C GLY A 80 2.99 -13.14 4.56
N GLY A 81 1.89 -12.93 3.84
CA GLY A 81 0.76 -12.12 4.29
C GLY A 81 1.12 -10.65 4.53
N LEU A 82 0.15 -9.90 5.08
CA LEU A 82 0.25 -8.47 5.38
C LEU A 82 0.56 -8.25 6.88
N ASP A 83 1.61 -7.51 7.21
CA ASP A 83 1.98 -7.25 8.60
C ASP A 83 1.16 -6.12 9.24
N TYR A 84 0.85 -5.08 8.48
CA TYR A 84 0.13 -3.90 8.97
C TYR A 84 -0.97 -3.45 8.00
N LEU A 85 -2.10 -3.03 8.55
CA LEU A 85 -3.17 -2.33 7.85
C LEU A 85 -3.46 -1.00 8.55
N VAL A 86 -3.44 0.09 7.79
CA VAL A 86 -3.80 1.43 8.27
C VAL A 86 -5.10 1.86 7.60
N ASN A 87 -6.21 1.79 8.34
CA ASN A 87 -7.51 2.29 7.93
C ASN A 87 -7.59 3.80 8.21
N ASN A 88 -7.37 4.62 7.19
CA ASN A 88 -7.30 6.09 7.28
C ASN A 88 -8.32 6.81 6.38
N ALA A 89 -9.11 6.07 5.60
CA ALA A 89 -10.19 6.58 4.75
C ALA A 89 -11.44 5.72 4.90
#